data_AF-A0A7S4S6A4-F1
#
_entry.id   AF-A0A7S4S6A4-F1
#
_cell.length_a   1.000
_cell.length_b   1.000
_cell.length_c   1.000
_cell.angle_alpha   90.00
_cell.angle_beta   90.00
_cell.angle_gamma   90.00
#
_symmetry.space_group_name_H-M   'P 1'
#
loop_
_entity.id
_entity.type
_entity.pdbx_description
1 polymer ?
#
loop_
_entity_poly.entity_id
_entity_poly.type
_entity_poly.pdbx_seq_one_letter_code
_entity_poly.pdbx_strand_id
1 'polypeptide(L)'
;MDAIAAEAMAKISEFTSQEWANTAWAFARLGVENEPLFPAISAATMRRLPDFSLQELANLAWAFASLGLEDAPLLHAIAEAARPKLAVLPEAGESPMTAVALVEAFTAAEHRPGAEALLCAARAAIERSAEALDGAAAGEGPCAAAADAGSDDQAMPSVVAQRPPLLAVWKPPGWTVAVGGGFGHRPLEEPLEPGGAQVPGRPLEEWLSSHLAGKHPIVHDPGAQHGLLHRLDLETSGVISCSINYRGYYMGLLQFVSRQVRKAYLCLCCGRLPAERRLLEAPLRTQALWPGGPLRSRASPKGRPARTELRSVAHLSHAEGTSFSLVQVHLHTGRTHQIRAHLSGEGHPLVSDTAYGGNGLAQTWCERLFLHASRLALDVGDGPLDVRVPLPEDLRSAVGALAAAGPESRALMMYSLAA
;
A
#
# COMPACT_ATOMS: atom_id res chain seq x y z
N MET A 1 2.33 -26.36 -14.59
CA MET A 1 3.52 -25.71 -14.01
C MET A 1 4.67 -26.69 -13.91
N ASP A 2 4.45 -27.93 -13.47
CA ASP A 2 5.54 -28.91 -13.35
C ASP A 2 6.25 -29.22 -14.68
N ALA A 3 5.51 -29.34 -15.79
CA ALA A 3 6.13 -29.50 -17.11
C ALA A 3 7.01 -28.30 -17.52
N ILE A 4 6.58 -27.09 -17.18
CA ILE A 4 7.36 -25.86 -17.43
C ILE A 4 8.60 -25.85 -16.55
N ALA A 5 8.48 -26.23 -15.28
CA ALA A 5 9.61 -26.34 -14.37
C ALA A 5 10.64 -27.38 -14.85
N ALA A 6 10.18 -28.56 -15.27
CA ALA A 6 11.04 -29.61 -15.81
C ALA A 6 11.79 -29.14 -17.07
N GLU A 7 11.10 -28.49 -17.99
CA GLU A 7 11.71 -27.94 -19.21
C GLU A 7 12.70 -26.81 -18.89
N ALA A 8 12.34 -25.90 -17.99
CA ALA A 8 13.22 -24.82 -17.54
C ALA A 8 14.48 -25.37 -16.87
N MET A 9 14.36 -26.42 -16.06
CA MET A 9 15.51 -27.09 -15.44
C MET A 9 16.40 -27.78 -16.48
N ALA A 10 15.82 -28.43 -17.49
CA ALA A 10 16.59 -29.09 -18.54
C ALA A 10 17.43 -28.09 -19.36
N LYS A 11 16.93 -26.87 -19.54
CA LYS A 11 17.57 -25.78 -20.30
C LYS A 11 18.25 -24.73 -19.44
N ILE A 12 18.36 -24.94 -18.13
CA ILE A 12 18.71 -23.87 -17.19
C ILE A 12 20.10 -23.28 -17.43
N SER A 13 21.03 -24.05 -18.02
CA SER A 13 22.37 -23.60 -18.39
C SER A 13 22.40 -22.72 -19.65
N GLU A 14 21.35 -22.77 -20.46
CA GLU A 14 21.21 -22.01 -21.72
C GLU A 14 20.53 -20.65 -21.48
N PHE A 15 19.96 -20.43 -20.29
CA PHE A 15 19.23 -19.22 -19.96
C PHE A 15 20.12 -17.97 -19.95
N THR A 16 19.52 -16.87 -20.37
CA THR A 16 19.97 -15.49 -20.14
C THR A 16 19.62 -15.02 -18.72
N SER A 17 20.22 -13.90 -18.27
CA SER A 17 19.86 -13.24 -17.00
C SER A 17 18.36 -12.96 -16.91
N GLN A 18 17.81 -12.46 -18.01
CA GLN A 18 16.39 -12.16 -18.15
C GLN A 18 15.51 -13.41 -18.03
N GLU A 19 15.88 -14.53 -18.65
CA GLU A 19 15.09 -15.77 -18.60
C GLU A 19 15.07 -16.40 -17.21
N TRP A 20 16.17 -16.34 -16.45
CA TRP A 20 16.17 -16.76 -15.04
C TRP A 20 15.25 -15.88 -14.20
N ALA A 21 15.39 -14.56 -14.31
CA ALA A 21 14.60 -13.60 -13.55
C ALA A 21 13.09 -13.71 -13.87
N ASN A 22 12.73 -13.80 -15.16
CA ASN A 22 11.34 -13.89 -15.61
C ASN A 22 10.71 -15.23 -15.23
N THR A 23 11.45 -16.34 -15.32
CA THR A 23 10.96 -17.66 -14.88
C THR A 23 10.66 -17.64 -13.39
N ALA A 24 11.60 -17.19 -12.55
CA ALA A 24 11.39 -17.10 -11.10
C ALA A 24 10.20 -16.18 -10.77
N TRP A 25 10.15 -15.01 -11.39
CA TRP A 25 9.07 -14.03 -11.20
C TRP A 25 7.70 -14.58 -11.59
N ALA A 26 7.59 -15.32 -12.71
CA ALA A 26 6.33 -15.89 -13.17
C ALA A 26 5.78 -16.94 -12.19
N PHE A 27 6.64 -17.82 -11.67
CA PHE A 27 6.27 -18.80 -10.63
C PHE A 27 5.80 -18.10 -9.35
N ALA A 28 6.55 -17.09 -8.90
CA ALA A 28 6.18 -16.30 -7.72
C ALA A 28 4.87 -15.54 -7.89
N ARG A 29 4.63 -14.94 -9.08
CA ARG A 29 3.39 -14.23 -9.38
C ARG A 29 2.16 -15.14 -9.37
N LEU A 30 2.33 -16.40 -9.77
CA LEU A 30 1.29 -17.43 -9.71
C LEU A 30 1.15 -18.05 -8.31
N GLY A 31 2.06 -17.75 -7.37
CA GLY A 31 2.10 -18.38 -6.05
C GLY A 31 2.41 -19.88 -6.13
N VAL A 32 3.20 -20.28 -7.13
CA VAL A 32 3.59 -21.66 -7.38
C VAL A 32 5.02 -21.83 -6.92
N GLU A 33 5.17 -22.51 -5.79
CA GLU A 33 6.45 -23.01 -5.33
C GLU A 33 6.81 -24.28 -6.10
N ASN A 34 8.05 -24.36 -6.57
CA ASN A 34 8.59 -25.57 -7.19
C ASN A 34 9.94 -25.87 -6.55
N GLU A 35 9.92 -26.84 -5.64
CA GLU A 35 11.03 -27.24 -4.79
C GLU A 35 12.33 -27.54 -5.58
N PRO A 36 12.33 -28.20 -6.75
CA PRO A 36 13.56 -28.41 -7.50
C PRO A 36 14.01 -27.23 -8.37
N LEU A 37 13.09 -26.43 -8.91
CA LEU A 37 13.42 -25.33 -9.83
C LEU A 37 14.13 -24.17 -9.12
N PHE A 38 13.67 -23.74 -7.95
CA PHE A 38 14.22 -22.55 -7.28
C PHE A 38 15.68 -22.73 -6.81
N PRO A 39 16.07 -23.85 -6.17
CA PRO A 39 17.46 -24.16 -5.90
C PRO A 39 18.32 -24.23 -7.17
N ALA A 40 17.77 -24.76 -8.27
CA ALA A 40 18.47 -24.80 -9.55
C ALA A 40 18.70 -23.39 -10.12
N ILE A 41 17.70 -22.49 -10.05
CA ILE A 41 17.84 -21.09 -10.44
C ILE A 41 18.87 -20.39 -9.56
N SER A 42 18.81 -20.56 -8.24
CA SER A 42 19.80 -20.00 -7.32
C SER A 42 21.22 -20.44 -7.72
N ALA A 43 21.45 -21.75 -7.81
CA ALA A 43 22.77 -22.29 -8.17
C ALA A 43 23.29 -21.82 -9.54
N ALA A 44 22.41 -21.72 -10.54
CA ALA A 44 22.76 -21.27 -11.89
C ALA A 44 23.10 -19.77 -11.94
N THR A 45 22.39 -18.95 -11.16
CA THR A 45 22.53 -17.48 -11.21
C THR A 45 23.68 -16.96 -10.36
N MET A 46 24.05 -17.62 -9.26
CA MET A 46 25.05 -17.12 -8.27
C MET A 46 26.36 -16.58 -8.88
N ARG A 47 26.88 -17.20 -9.95
CA ARG A 47 28.14 -16.77 -10.61
C ARG A 47 27.94 -15.73 -11.71
N ARG A 48 26.70 -15.45 -12.10
CA ARG A 48 26.32 -14.57 -13.20
C ARG A 48 25.56 -13.32 -12.76
N LEU A 49 25.24 -13.16 -11.48
CA LEU A 49 24.58 -11.97 -10.94
C LEU A 49 25.22 -10.62 -11.36
N PRO A 50 26.55 -10.50 -11.55
CA PRO A 50 27.14 -9.26 -12.09
C PRO A 50 26.61 -8.87 -13.49
N ASP A 51 26.22 -9.85 -14.32
CA ASP A 51 25.66 -9.65 -15.66
C ASP A 51 24.20 -9.13 -15.63
N PHE A 52 23.51 -9.28 -14.49
CA PHE A 52 22.08 -8.96 -14.38
C PHE A 52 21.85 -7.45 -14.35
N SER A 53 20.76 -6.97 -14.95
CA SER A 53 20.30 -5.59 -14.72
C SER A 53 19.79 -5.41 -13.28
N LEU A 54 19.64 -4.16 -12.81
CA LEU A 54 19.02 -3.93 -11.49
C LEU A 54 17.59 -4.49 -11.42
N GLN A 55 16.87 -4.46 -12.54
CA GLN A 55 15.50 -4.96 -12.62
C GLN A 55 15.44 -6.49 -12.52
N GLU A 56 16.37 -7.19 -13.18
CA GLU A 56 16.47 -8.64 -13.09
C GLU A 56 16.85 -9.08 -11.67
N LEU A 57 17.78 -8.38 -11.02
CA LEU A 57 18.13 -8.61 -9.62
C LEU A 57 16.92 -8.39 -8.68
N ALA A 58 16.17 -7.31 -8.89
CA ALA A 58 14.95 -7.03 -8.11
C ALA A 58 13.88 -8.11 -8.32
N ASN A 59 13.64 -8.53 -9.56
CA ASN A 59 12.68 -9.59 -9.89
C ASN A 59 13.07 -10.93 -9.23
N LEU A 60 14.35 -11.29 -9.28
CA LEU A 60 14.86 -12.52 -8.68
C LEU A 60 14.71 -12.49 -7.15
N ALA A 61 15.18 -11.42 -6.49
CA ALA A 61 15.03 -11.27 -5.04
C ALA A 61 13.55 -11.28 -4.61
N TRP A 62 12.69 -10.58 -5.37
CA TRP A 62 11.26 -10.52 -5.08
C TRP A 62 10.59 -11.87 -5.21
N ALA A 63 11.00 -12.69 -6.19
CA ALA A 63 10.43 -14.02 -6.42
C ALA A 63 10.68 -14.94 -5.24
N PHE A 64 11.93 -15.02 -4.76
CA PHE A 64 12.30 -15.81 -3.58
C PHE A 64 11.58 -15.29 -2.32
N ALA A 65 11.62 -13.98 -2.07
CA ALA A 65 10.98 -13.38 -0.91
C ALA A 65 9.46 -13.56 -0.89
N SER A 66 8.79 -13.45 -2.05
CA SER A 66 7.33 -13.54 -2.14
C SER A 66 6.79 -14.95 -1.97
N LEU A 67 7.59 -15.97 -2.30
CA LEU A 67 7.27 -17.37 -2.04
C LEU A 67 7.70 -17.83 -0.64
N GLY A 68 8.35 -16.96 0.14
CA GLY A 68 8.89 -17.34 1.45
C GLY A 68 10.08 -18.31 1.36
N LEU A 69 10.77 -18.33 0.22
CA LEU A 69 11.93 -19.17 0.00
C LEU A 69 13.17 -18.53 0.63
N GLU A 70 13.73 -19.20 1.63
CA GLU A 70 14.93 -18.73 2.32
C GLU A 70 16.19 -19.13 1.55
N ASP A 71 16.80 -18.17 0.85
CA ASP A 71 18.11 -18.32 0.22
C ASP A 71 19.02 -17.14 0.58
N ALA A 72 19.55 -17.18 1.80
CA ALA A 72 20.43 -16.13 2.31
C ALA A 72 21.70 -15.94 1.46
N PRO A 73 22.39 -16.99 0.96
CA PRO A 73 23.51 -16.84 0.03
C PRO A 73 23.13 -16.06 -1.24
N LEU A 74 22.00 -16.39 -1.87
CA LEU A 74 21.53 -15.69 -3.07
C LEU A 74 21.20 -14.23 -2.77
N LEU A 75 20.44 -13.96 -1.70
CA LEU A 75 20.09 -12.59 -1.32
C LEU A 75 21.33 -11.76 -0.98
N HIS A 76 22.33 -12.33 -0.31
CA HIS A 76 23.60 -11.66 -0.09
C HIS A 76 24.29 -11.31 -1.41
N ALA A 77 24.41 -12.29 -2.31
CA ALA A 77 25.07 -12.09 -3.60
C ALA A 77 24.33 -11.08 -4.50
N ILE A 78 22.99 -11.05 -4.45
CA ILE A 78 22.18 -10.02 -5.12
C ILE A 78 22.49 -8.64 -4.56
N ALA A 79 22.57 -8.49 -3.23
CA ALA A 79 22.89 -7.21 -2.61
C ALA A 79 24.29 -6.72 -3.01
N GLU A 80 25.29 -7.61 -3.04
CA GLU A 80 26.65 -7.32 -3.50
C GLU A 80 26.66 -6.87 -4.98
N ALA A 81 25.97 -7.61 -5.86
CA ALA A 81 25.90 -7.32 -7.29
C ALA A 81 25.14 -6.01 -7.61
N ALA A 82 24.15 -5.66 -6.79
CA ALA A 82 23.35 -4.46 -6.98
C ALA A 82 24.10 -3.16 -6.63
N ARG A 83 25.02 -3.18 -5.66
CA ARG A 83 25.72 -1.97 -5.19
C ARG A 83 26.46 -1.18 -6.29
N PRO A 84 27.34 -1.77 -7.12
CA PRO A 84 28.02 -1.02 -8.16
C PRO A 84 27.04 -0.44 -9.20
N LYS A 85 25.92 -1.13 -9.47
CA LYS A 85 24.88 -0.67 -10.39
C LYS A 85 24.08 0.50 -9.82
N LEU A 86 23.72 0.44 -8.53
CA LEU A 86 23.11 1.56 -7.80
C LEU A 86 24.03 2.79 -7.74
N ALA A 87 25.35 2.60 -7.71
CA ALA A 87 26.31 3.71 -7.68
C ALA A 87 26.34 4.52 -8.98
N VAL A 88 26.01 3.90 -10.12
CA VAL A 88 26.00 4.57 -11.44
C VAL A 88 24.60 5.00 -11.89
N LEU A 89 23.54 4.65 -11.15
CA LEU A 89 22.19 5.14 -11.42
C LEU A 89 22.14 6.69 -11.28
N PRO A 90 21.53 7.42 -12.25
CA PRO A 90 20.85 6.91 -13.45
C PRO A 90 21.82 6.54 -14.59
N GLU A 91 21.83 5.27 -14.99
CA GLU A 91 22.39 4.84 -16.28
C GLU A 91 21.29 4.93 -17.36
N ALA A 92 21.65 5.06 -18.63
CA ALA A 92 20.68 5.26 -19.71
C ALA A 92 19.61 4.15 -19.72
N GLY A 93 18.37 4.51 -19.38
CA GLY A 93 17.20 3.63 -19.46
C GLY A 93 16.74 2.96 -18.15
N GLU A 94 17.48 3.07 -17.05
CA GLU A 94 17.05 2.50 -15.77
C GLU A 94 16.24 3.49 -14.90
N SER A 95 15.04 3.07 -14.48
CA SER A 95 14.14 3.87 -13.65
C SER A 95 14.54 3.85 -12.16
N PRO A 96 14.34 4.96 -11.40
CA PRO A 96 14.48 4.94 -9.94
C PRO A 96 13.56 3.91 -9.26
N MET A 97 12.45 3.55 -9.92
CA MET A 97 11.54 2.50 -9.46
C MET A 97 12.22 1.15 -9.28
N THR A 98 13.27 0.86 -10.06
CA THR A 98 14.01 -0.39 -9.96
C THR A 98 14.74 -0.50 -8.61
N ALA A 99 15.31 0.60 -8.12
CA ALA A 99 15.93 0.65 -6.80
C ALA A 99 14.88 0.48 -5.68
N VAL A 100 13.69 1.08 -5.85
CA VAL A 100 12.55 0.90 -4.92
C VAL A 100 12.10 -0.56 -4.89
N ALA A 101 11.93 -1.21 -6.05
CA ALA A 101 11.51 -2.60 -6.16
C ALA A 101 12.53 -3.56 -5.52
N LEU A 102 13.82 -3.29 -5.69
CA LEU A 102 14.88 -4.05 -5.04
C LEU A 102 14.80 -3.95 -3.50
N VAL A 103 14.56 -2.75 -2.96
CA VAL A 103 14.37 -2.58 -1.51
C VAL A 103 13.08 -3.25 -1.03
N GLU A 104 12.00 -3.23 -1.81
CA GLU A 104 10.76 -3.96 -1.49
C GLU A 104 11.04 -5.45 -1.35
N ALA A 105 11.77 -6.04 -2.30
CA ALA A 105 12.14 -7.46 -2.29
C ALA A 105 12.89 -7.84 -1.00
N PHE A 106 13.92 -7.08 -0.64
CA PHE A 106 14.70 -7.34 0.58
C PHE A 106 13.92 -7.05 1.86
N THR A 107 12.95 -6.15 1.82
CA THR A 107 12.08 -5.88 2.95
C THR A 107 10.98 -6.95 3.10
N ALA A 108 10.69 -7.71 2.04
CA ALA A 108 9.78 -8.85 2.10
C ALA A 108 10.46 -10.11 2.67
N ALA A 109 11.77 -10.26 2.51
CA ALA A 109 12.54 -11.39 3.04
C ALA A 109 12.72 -11.33 4.57
N GLU A 110 12.65 -12.49 5.24
CA GLU A 110 12.91 -12.61 6.69
C GLU A 110 14.42 -12.46 7.00
N HIS A 111 15.24 -13.24 6.29
CA HIS A 111 16.71 -13.18 6.36
C HIS A 111 17.27 -12.33 5.23
N ARG A 112 17.84 -11.17 5.57
CA ARG A 112 18.21 -10.12 4.60
C ARG A 112 19.64 -9.59 4.80
N PRO A 113 20.66 -10.40 4.55
CA PRO A 113 22.06 -9.98 4.70
C PRO A 113 22.35 -8.78 3.79
N GLY A 114 22.99 -7.74 4.35
CA GLY A 114 23.36 -6.53 3.60
C GLY A 114 22.21 -5.55 3.31
N ALA A 115 21.00 -5.78 3.84
CA ALA A 115 19.84 -4.93 3.57
C ALA A 115 20.04 -3.45 3.96
N GLU A 116 20.75 -3.16 5.04
CA GLU A 116 21.02 -1.77 5.46
C GLU A 116 21.94 -1.04 4.47
N ALA A 117 23.04 -1.68 4.07
CA ALA A 117 23.95 -1.12 3.06
C ALA A 117 23.25 -0.96 1.71
N LEU A 118 22.40 -1.93 1.34
CA LEU A 118 21.59 -1.87 0.13
C LEU A 118 20.58 -0.71 0.19
N LEU A 119 19.89 -0.53 1.31
CA LEU A 119 18.95 0.59 1.52
C LEU A 119 19.67 1.94 1.43
N CYS A 120 20.88 2.05 2.01
CA CYS A 120 21.70 3.26 1.91
C CYS A 120 22.11 3.56 0.46
N ALA A 121 22.59 2.55 -0.27
CA ALA A 121 22.95 2.69 -1.68
C ALA A 121 21.74 3.05 -2.56
N ALA A 122 20.60 2.38 -2.34
CA ALA A 122 19.35 2.65 -3.05
C ALA A 122 18.82 4.07 -2.79
N ARG A 123 18.90 4.55 -1.54
CA ARG A 123 18.55 5.93 -1.18
C ARG A 123 19.39 6.93 -1.97
N ALA A 124 20.72 6.77 -1.96
CA ALA A 124 21.61 7.67 -2.68
C ALA A 124 21.37 7.62 -4.21
N ALA A 125 21.07 6.44 -4.75
CA ALA A 125 20.74 6.25 -6.16
C ALA A 125 19.43 6.94 -6.55
N ILE A 126 18.39 6.78 -5.73
CA ILE A 126 17.08 7.41 -5.92
C ILE A 126 17.21 8.93 -5.88
N GLU A 127 17.95 9.47 -4.90
CA GLU A 127 18.17 10.90 -4.74
C GLU A 127 18.71 11.52 -6.03
N ARG A 128 19.85 11.02 -6.53
CA ARG A 128 20.49 11.53 -7.75
C ARG A 128 19.60 11.44 -8.98
N SER A 129 18.94 10.29 -9.17
CA SER A 129 18.10 10.07 -10.35
C SER A 129 16.84 10.94 -10.32
N ALA A 130 16.23 11.10 -9.15
CA ALA A 130 15.00 11.87 -9.01
C ALA A 130 15.26 13.38 -9.10
N GLU A 131 16.40 13.87 -8.61
CA GLU A 131 16.84 15.25 -8.82
C GLU A 131 17.06 15.57 -10.31
N ALA A 132 17.62 14.63 -11.08
CA ALA A 132 17.77 14.78 -12.53
C ALA A 132 16.41 14.89 -13.24
N LEU A 133 15.42 14.09 -12.83
CA LEU A 133 14.05 14.17 -13.35
C LEU A 133 13.38 15.51 -12.98
N ASP A 134 13.54 15.96 -11.74
CA ASP A 134 13.03 17.27 -11.30
C ASP A 134 13.66 18.42 -12.08
N GLY A 135 14.97 18.36 -12.34
CA GLY A 135 15.67 19.34 -13.17
C GLY A 135 15.18 19.38 -14.62
N ALA A 136 14.89 18.21 -15.21
CA ALA A 136 14.31 18.12 -16.55
C ALA A 136 12.88 18.70 -16.60
N ALA A 137 12.06 18.41 -15.58
CA ALA A 137 10.68 18.89 -15.51
C ALA A 137 10.56 20.40 -15.25
N ALA A 138 11.54 21.01 -14.56
CA ALA A 138 11.55 22.46 -14.29
C ALA A 138 11.70 23.34 -15.55
N GLY A 139 12.17 22.77 -16.66
CA GLY A 139 12.36 23.47 -17.94
C GLY A 139 11.06 23.78 -18.73
N GLU A 140 9.91 23.25 -18.31
CA GLU A 140 8.67 23.26 -19.13
C GLU A 140 7.58 24.27 -18.67
N GLY A 141 7.83 25.11 -17.65
CA GLY A 141 7.03 26.30 -17.26
C GLY A 141 5.57 26.06 -16.79
N PRO A 142 4.80 27.13 -16.49
CA PRO A 142 5.10 28.28 -15.63
C PRO A 142 4.69 28.03 -14.15
N CYS A 143 5.26 28.84 -13.24
CA CYS A 143 4.98 28.85 -11.81
C CYS A 143 3.76 29.77 -11.51
N ALA A 144 2.63 29.21 -11.08
CA ALA A 144 1.48 29.98 -10.60
C ALA A 144 1.25 29.81 -9.09
N ALA A 145 0.76 30.85 -8.43
CA ALA A 145 0.68 30.98 -6.97
C ALA A 145 -0.35 30.04 -6.29
N ALA A 146 -0.13 29.83 -4.99
CA ALA A 146 -0.97 29.06 -4.06
C ALA A 146 -2.48 29.38 -4.21
N ALA A 147 -3.30 28.33 -4.17
CA ALA A 147 -4.71 28.48 -3.82
C ALA A 147 -4.85 27.88 -2.41
N ASP A 148 -5.00 28.74 -1.41
CA ASP A 148 -5.81 28.44 -0.22
C ASP A 148 -7.27 28.26 -0.70
N ALA A 149 -8.19 27.55 -0.05
CA ALA A 149 -8.31 27.16 1.35
C ALA A 149 -9.08 25.82 1.41
N GLY A 150 -8.97 25.12 2.55
CA GLY A 150 -9.84 23.99 2.86
C GLY A 150 -11.32 24.38 2.68
N SER A 151 -12.03 23.65 1.82
CA SER A 151 -13.48 23.64 1.87
C SER A 151 -13.90 22.80 3.07
N ASP A 152 -14.86 23.30 3.86
CA ASP A 152 -15.55 22.49 4.87
C ASP A 152 -16.38 21.35 4.23
N ASP A 153 -16.50 21.33 2.90
CA ASP A 153 -17.12 20.25 2.16
C ASP A 153 -16.26 18.97 2.22
N GLN A 154 -16.62 18.07 3.14
CA GLN A 154 -15.97 16.77 3.30
C GLN A 154 -16.23 15.82 2.12
N ALA A 155 -17.13 16.16 1.17
CA ALA A 155 -17.41 15.35 -0.02
C ALA A 155 -16.40 15.58 -1.16
N MET A 156 -15.58 16.63 -1.08
CA MET A 156 -14.54 16.97 -2.04
C MET A 156 -13.13 16.75 -1.45
N PRO A 157 -12.15 16.29 -2.25
CA PRO A 157 -10.77 16.21 -1.81
C PRO A 157 -10.23 17.61 -1.51
N SER A 158 -9.33 17.69 -0.54
CA SER A 158 -8.70 18.94 -0.13
C SER A 158 -7.28 18.70 0.39
N VAL A 159 -6.40 19.68 0.27
CA VAL A 159 -5.08 19.62 0.89
C VAL A 159 -5.24 19.90 2.39
N VAL A 160 -4.83 18.93 3.23
CA VAL A 160 -4.93 19.05 4.70
C VAL A 160 -3.60 19.42 5.35
N ALA A 161 -2.48 19.16 4.69
CA ALA A 161 -1.17 19.64 5.10
C ALA A 161 -0.17 19.59 3.94
N GLN A 162 0.88 20.40 4.02
CA GLN A 162 1.99 20.38 3.09
C GLN A 162 3.31 20.49 3.84
N ARG A 163 4.27 19.63 3.47
CA ARG A 163 5.66 19.69 3.92
C ARG A 163 6.52 19.31 2.72
N PRO A 164 6.89 20.28 1.86
CA PRO A 164 7.59 19.98 0.62
C PRO A 164 8.80 19.05 0.87
N PRO A 165 8.96 17.99 0.06
CA PRO A 165 8.25 17.70 -1.20
C PRO A 165 6.92 16.92 -1.04
N LEU A 166 6.42 16.73 0.18
CA LEU A 166 5.21 15.96 0.45
C LEU A 166 3.96 16.82 0.62
N LEU A 167 2.83 16.23 0.25
CA LEU A 167 1.48 16.76 0.39
C LEU A 167 0.59 15.71 1.07
N ALA A 168 -0.26 16.12 2.00
CA ALA A 168 -1.33 15.29 2.54
C ALA A 168 -2.68 15.79 2.04
N VAL A 169 -3.47 14.87 1.50
CA VAL A 169 -4.78 15.14 0.91
C VAL A 169 -5.84 14.38 1.70
N TRP A 170 -6.97 15.04 1.97
CA TRP A 170 -8.20 14.41 2.40
C TRP A 170 -8.81 13.65 1.23
N LYS A 171 -9.02 12.33 1.38
CA LYS A 171 -9.83 11.52 0.45
C LYS A 171 -11.23 11.31 1.02
N PRO A 172 -12.29 11.82 0.38
CA PRO A 172 -13.66 11.45 0.72
C PRO A 172 -13.98 9.99 0.36
N PRO A 173 -15.05 9.39 0.93
CA PRO A 173 -15.63 8.16 0.38
C PRO A 173 -16.11 8.39 -1.07
N GLY A 174 -16.22 7.33 -1.87
CA GLY A 174 -16.64 7.40 -3.29
C GLY A 174 -15.58 7.89 -4.27
N TRP A 175 -14.36 8.22 -3.80
CA TRP A 175 -13.22 8.57 -4.66
C TRP A 175 -12.29 7.38 -4.86
N THR A 176 -11.94 7.08 -6.11
CA THR A 176 -10.98 6.02 -6.46
C THR A 176 -9.55 6.56 -6.41
N VAL A 177 -8.61 5.64 -6.16
CA VAL A 177 -7.19 5.93 -6.24
C VAL A 177 -6.53 4.80 -7.02
N ALA A 178 -6.01 5.12 -8.20
CA ALA A 178 -5.20 4.21 -8.98
C ALA A 178 -3.71 4.44 -8.64
N VAL A 179 -3.14 3.57 -7.81
CA VAL A 179 -1.68 3.43 -7.68
C VAL A 179 -1.24 2.11 -8.28
N GLY A 180 -0.25 2.18 -9.15
CA GLY A 180 0.43 1.01 -9.67
C GLY A 180 1.30 0.39 -8.57
N GLY A 181 1.07 -0.87 -8.24
CA GLY A 181 2.24 -1.72 -7.96
C GLY A 181 2.98 -1.85 -9.28
N GLY A 182 4.32 -1.82 -9.28
CA GLY A 182 5.11 -1.97 -10.50
C GLY A 182 4.49 -3.01 -11.44
N PHE A 183 4.17 -2.58 -12.66
CA PHE A 183 3.45 -3.31 -13.71
C PHE A 183 1.92 -3.36 -13.55
N GLY A 184 1.26 -2.70 -14.51
CA GLY A 184 -0.07 -2.12 -14.37
C GLY A 184 -1.19 -3.10 -14.04
N HIS A 185 -2.19 -2.60 -13.31
CA HIS A 185 -3.53 -3.16 -13.25
C HIS A 185 -4.56 -2.10 -12.87
N ARG A 186 -5.79 -2.33 -13.37
CA ARG A 186 -7.04 -1.59 -13.16
C ARG A 186 -7.33 -1.25 -11.68
N PRO A 187 -8.19 -0.26 -11.42
CA PRO A 187 -8.77 -0.02 -10.09
C PRO A 187 -9.29 -1.33 -9.47
N LEU A 188 -8.86 -1.65 -8.25
CA LEU A 188 -9.20 -2.92 -7.56
C LEU A 188 -10.67 -2.97 -7.10
N GLU A 189 -11.36 -1.85 -7.11
CA GLU A 189 -12.75 -1.70 -6.67
C GLU A 189 -13.49 -0.73 -7.58
N GLU A 190 -14.59 -1.19 -8.15
CA GLU A 190 -15.62 -0.37 -8.79
C GLU A 190 -16.90 -0.59 -7.96
N PRO A 191 -17.61 0.47 -7.52
CA PRO A 191 -18.78 0.30 -6.66
C PRO A 191 -19.93 -0.40 -7.39
N LEU A 192 -20.73 -1.16 -6.63
CA LEU A 192 -21.93 -1.86 -7.10
C LEU A 192 -23.17 -1.30 -6.38
N GLU A 193 -24.07 -0.68 -7.14
CA GLU A 193 -25.40 -0.24 -6.68
C GLU A 193 -26.40 -1.43 -6.60
N PRO A 194 -27.46 -1.34 -5.78
CA PRO A 194 -28.59 -2.27 -5.82
C PRO A 194 -29.33 -2.13 -7.16
N GLY A 195 -29.12 -3.08 -8.07
CA GLY A 195 -29.71 -3.05 -9.43
C GLY A 195 -28.70 -3.22 -10.56
N GLY A 196 -27.39 -3.30 -10.27
CA GLY A 196 -26.38 -3.72 -11.24
C GLY A 196 -25.89 -2.65 -12.23
N ALA A 197 -26.22 -1.37 -12.01
CA ALA A 197 -25.64 -0.27 -12.77
C ALA A 197 -24.34 0.22 -12.11
N GLN A 198 -23.24 0.28 -12.88
CA GLN A 198 -21.95 0.84 -12.45
C GLN A 198 -22.01 2.37 -12.40
N VAL A 199 -21.77 2.97 -11.22
CA VAL A 199 -21.42 4.38 -11.13
C VAL A 199 -19.91 4.45 -10.92
N PRO A 200 -19.10 4.99 -11.85
CA PRO A 200 -17.66 5.07 -11.64
C PRO A 200 -17.37 6.02 -10.47
N GLY A 201 -16.56 5.56 -9.51
CA GLY A 201 -16.02 6.44 -8.47
C GLY A 201 -15.15 7.55 -9.09
N ARG A 202 -15.03 8.68 -8.40
CA ARG A 202 -14.31 9.86 -8.92
C ARG A 202 -12.79 9.67 -8.77
N PRO A 203 -11.98 9.72 -9.85
CA PRO A 203 -10.54 9.51 -9.75
C PRO A 203 -9.82 10.65 -9.03
N LEU A 204 -9.08 10.34 -7.96
CA LEU A 204 -8.33 11.35 -7.21
C LEU A 204 -7.20 11.97 -8.06
N GLU A 205 -6.62 11.19 -8.98
CA GLU A 205 -5.62 11.65 -9.95
C GLU A 205 -6.11 12.79 -10.86
N GLU A 206 -7.39 12.79 -11.24
CA GLU A 206 -8.00 13.88 -12.03
C GLU A 206 -8.15 15.16 -11.20
N TRP A 207 -8.49 15.01 -9.91
CA TRP A 207 -8.54 16.14 -8.98
C TRP A 207 -7.14 16.72 -8.75
N LEU A 208 -6.13 15.88 -8.52
CA LEU A 208 -4.74 16.31 -8.38
C LEU A 208 -4.26 17.04 -9.64
N SER A 209 -4.51 16.45 -10.80
CA SER A 209 -4.15 17.04 -12.09
C SER A 209 -4.81 18.41 -12.26
N SER A 210 -6.10 18.55 -11.99
CA SER A 210 -6.80 19.83 -12.16
C SER A 210 -6.43 20.90 -11.13
N HIS A 211 -6.12 20.54 -9.89
CA HIS A 211 -5.89 21.48 -8.79
C HIS A 211 -4.41 21.82 -8.57
N LEU A 212 -3.49 20.95 -9.00
CA LEU A 212 -2.05 21.10 -8.78
C LEU A 212 -1.23 21.25 -10.09
N ALA A 213 -1.88 21.10 -11.27
CA ALA A 213 -1.26 21.20 -12.60
C ALA A 213 -0.25 22.34 -12.74
N GLY A 214 -0.68 23.58 -12.45
CA GLY A 214 0.10 24.80 -12.72
C GLY A 214 1.32 24.99 -11.81
N LYS A 215 1.71 23.99 -11.03
CA LYS A 215 2.80 24.07 -10.04
C LYS A 215 3.71 22.86 -10.03
N HIS A 216 3.17 21.68 -10.32
CA HIS A 216 3.83 20.42 -10.00
C HIS A 216 3.73 19.47 -11.20
N PRO A 217 4.70 19.47 -12.13
CA PRO A 217 4.64 18.68 -13.36
C PRO A 217 4.38 17.19 -13.14
N ILE A 218 4.83 16.62 -12.02
CA ILE A 218 4.62 15.21 -11.66
C ILE A 218 3.15 14.81 -11.63
N VAL A 219 2.22 15.74 -11.37
CA VAL A 219 0.78 15.43 -11.33
C VAL A 219 0.21 15.10 -12.71
N HIS A 220 0.97 15.36 -13.78
CA HIS A 220 0.64 14.96 -15.14
C HIS A 220 1.37 13.70 -15.61
N ASP A 221 2.28 13.15 -14.79
CA ASP A 221 3.02 11.95 -15.13
C ASP A 221 2.31 10.69 -14.59
N PRO A 222 1.61 9.92 -15.45
CA PRO A 222 1.03 8.64 -15.04
C PRO A 222 2.10 7.60 -14.67
N GLY A 223 3.33 7.72 -15.19
CA GLY A 223 4.48 6.88 -14.83
C GLY A 223 4.90 7.04 -13.37
N ALA A 224 4.78 8.26 -12.84
CA ALA A 224 4.92 8.59 -11.42
C ALA A 224 3.57 8.68 -10.68
N GLN A 225 2.51 8.08 -11.23
CA GLN A 225 1.19 7.96 -10.60
C GLN A 225 0.61 9.31 -10.15
N HIS A 226 0.85 10.38 -10.91
CA HIS A 226 0.41 11.73 -10.55
C HIS A 226 0.94 12.20 -9.18
N GLY A 227 2.04 11.60 -8.69
CA GLY A 227 2.63 11.84 -7.37
C GLY A 227 2.01 11.02 -6.22
N LEU A 228 1.00 10.18 -6.45
CA LEU A 228 0.35 9.37 -5.41
C LEU A 228 1.29 8.30 -4.85
N LEU A 229 1.48 8.26 -3.53
CA LEU A 229 2.40 7.30 -2.89
C LEU A 229 1.75 5.99 -2.46
N HIS A 230 0.44 6.00 -2.24
CA HIS A 230 -0.34 4.83 -1.84
C HIS A 230 -1.81 5.03 -2.19
N ARG A 231 -2.65 4.05 -1.84
CA ARG A 231 -4.10 4.09 -2.04
C ARG A 231 -4.89 3.94 -0.75
N LEU A 232 -6.16 4.26 -0.85
CA LEU A 232 -7.23 3.86 0.07
C LEU A 232 -8.32 3.15 -0.74
N ASP A 233 -9.09 2.29 -0.08
CA ASP A 233 -10.29 1.68 -0.68
C ASP A 233 -11.32 2.77 -1.03
N LEU A 234 -12.23 2.48 -1.95
CA LEU A 234 -13.21 3.44 -2.47
C LEU A 234 -13.98 4.14 -1.33
N GLU A 235 -14.59 3.35 -0.44
CA GLU A 235 -15.42 3.82 0.67
C GLU A 235 -14.61 4.19 1.92
N THR A 236 -13.29 4.01 1.90
CA THR A 236 -12.43 4.46 2.99
C THR A 236 -12.19 5.95 2.86
N SER A 237 -12.46 6.69 3.93
CA SER A 237 -12.17 8.13 4.03
C SER A 237 -10.82 8.38 4.71
N GLY A 238 -10.27 9.58 4.59
CA GLY A 238 -9.15 10.05 5.41
C GLY A 238 -7.91 10.44 4.62
N VAL A 239 -6.77 10.49 5.31
CA VAL A 239 -5.54 11.07 4.77
C VAL A 239 -4.82 10.13 3.79
N ILE A 240 -4.39 10.69 2.66
CA ILE A 240 -3.53 10.06 1.66
C ILE A 240 -2.34 10.99 1.34
N SER A 241 -1.13 10.44 1.19
CA SER A 241 0.04 11.25 0.81
C SER A 241 0.28 11.25 -0.69
N CYS A 242 0.61 12.42 -1.20
CA CYS A 242 1.11 12.66 -2.54
C CYS A 242 2.49 13.35 -2.46
N SER A 243 3.25 13.30 -3.54
CA SER A 243 4.44 14.11 -3.74
C SER A 243 4.19 15.17 -4.79
N ILE A 244 4.84 16.31 -4.64
CA ILE A 244 4.78 17.42 -5.59
C ILE A 244 5.96 17.45 -6.59
N ASN A 245 6.91 16.53 -6.43
CA ASN A 245 8.06 16.35 -7.33
C ASN A 245 8.56 14.89 -7.34
N TYR A 246 9.47 14.54 -8.26
CA TYR A 246 9.99 13.18 -8.44
C TYR A 246 10.84 12.74 -7.26
N ARG A 247 11.65 13.63 -6.68
CA ARG A 247 12.44 13.33 -5.47
C ARG A 247 11.55 12.84 -4.33
N GLY A 248 10.54 13.63 -3.96
CA GLY A 248 9.59 13.26 -2.91
C GLY A 248 8.79 12.01 -3.25
N TYR A 249 8.53 11.75 -4.54
CA TYR A 249 7.77 10.58 -4.98
C TYR A 249 8.56 9.30 -4.72
N TYR A 250 9.77 9.19 -5.27
CA TYR A 250 10.57 7.97 -5.12
C TYR A 250 11.10 7.79 -3.70
N MET A 251 11.46 8.87 -3.00
CA MET A 251 11.84 8.79 -1.57
C MET A 251 10.64 8.44 -0.69
N GLY A 252 9.45 8.94 -1.01
CA GLY A 252 8.21 8.55 -0.36
C GLY A 252 7.91 7.07 -0.56
N LEU A 253 7.98 6.56 -1.80
CA LEU A 253 7.85 5.13 -2.08
C LEU A 253 8.87 4.29 -1.30
N LEU A 254 10.11 4.78 -1.20
CA LEU A 254 11.15 4.13 -0.39
C LEU A 254 10.74 4.00 1.08
N GLN A 255 10.11 5.03 1.67
CA GLN A 255 9.54 4.95 3.03
C GLN A 255 8.46 3.87 3.14
N PHE A 256 7.57 3.74 2.14
CA PHE A 256 6.52 2.73 2.13
C PHE A 256 7.09 1.31 2.04
N VAL A 257 7.97 1.04 1.08
CA VAL A 257 8.51 -0.30 0.87
C VAL A 257 9.45 -0.74 1.99
N SER A 258 10.15 0.20 2.63
CA SER A 258 10.99 -0.04 3.81
C SER A 258 10.20 -0.08 5.13
N ARG A 259 8.87 0.06 5.08
CA ARG A 259 7.94 0.03 6.25
C ARG A 259 8.24 1.10 7.29
N GLN A 260 8.68 2.28 6.86
CA GLN A 260 8.98 3.43 7.73
C GLN A 260 7.78 4.36 7.93
N VAL A 261 6.74 4.23 7.10
CA VAL A 261 5.50 5.01 7.20
C VAL A 261 4.62 4.53 8.36
N ARG A 262 4.17 5.47 9.20
CA ARG A 262 3.19 5.20 10.25
C ARG A 262 1.80 5.53 9.74
N LYS A 263 0.91 4.53 9.75
CA LYS A 263 -0.48 4.67 9.32
C LYS A 263 -1.40 4.26 10.46
N ALA A 264 -2.32 5.13 10.85
CA ALA A 264 -3.36 4.82 11.82
C ALA A 264 -4.74 4.98 11.20
N TYR A 265 -5.64 4.09 11.61
CA TYR A 265 -7.03 4.09 11.18
C TYR A 265 -7.96 4.01 12.40
N LEU A 266 -9.17 4.51 12.23
CA LEU A 266 -10.29 4.27 13.11
C LEU A 266 -11.34 3.47 12.34
N CYS A 267 -11.85 2.40 12.92
CA CYS A 267 -12.92 1.61 12.34
C CYS A 267 -13.93 1.15 13.39
N LEU A 268 -15.15 0.83 12.97
CA LEU A 268 -16.16 0.22 13.81
C LEU A 268 -16.38 -1.22 13.32
N CYS A 269 -16.30 -2.20 14.22
CA CYS A 269 -16.50 -3.61 13.89
C CYS A 269 -17.64 -4.24 14.69
N CYS A 270 -18.26 -5.27 14.11
CA CYS A 270 -19.31 -6.05 14.74
C CYS A 270 -18.79 -6.88 15.92
N GLY A 271 -19.58 -6.96 16.98
CA GLY A 271 -19.25 -7.71 18.18
C GLY A 271 -18.31 -6.99 19.14
N ARG A 272 -17.93 -7.71 20.20
CA ARG A 272 -17.08 -7.21 21.28
C ARG A 272 -15.65 -7.74 21.09
N LEU A 273 -14.79 -6.92 20.49
CA LEU A 273 -13.37 -7.21 20.34
C LEU A 273 -12.65 -6.97 21.69
N PRO A 274 -11.68 -7.80 22.10
CA PRO A 274 -10.91 -7.57 23.33
C PRO A 274 -10.29 -6.16 23.41
N ALA A 275 -10.21 -5.61 24.64
CA ALA A 275 -9.67 -4.26 24.89
C ALA A 275 -8.13 -4.20 24.82
N GLU A 276 -7.48 -5.36 24.92
CA GLU A 276 -6.03 -5.49 24.82
C GLU A 276 -5.53 -5.17 23.40
N ARG A 277 -4.25 -4.80 23.31
CA ARG A 277 -3.59 -4.66 22.02
C ARG A 277 -3.40 -6.06 21.44
N ARG A 278 -3.79 -6.24 20.18
CA ARG A 278 -3.57 -7.48 19.43
C ARG A 278 -2.85 -7.20 18.13
N LEU A 279 -1.98 -8.13 17.73
CA LEU A 279 -1.33 -8.13 16.43
C LEU A 279 -1.90 -9.28 15.62
N LEU A 280 -2.54 -8.95 14.50
CA LEU A 280 -3.05 -9.94 13.54
C LEU A 280 -2.04 -10.11 12.41
N GLU A 281 -1.53 -11.34 12.24
CA GLU A 281 -0.45 -11.68 11.31
C GLU A 281 -0.84 -12.70 10.23
N ALA A 282 -2.12 -13.04 10.12
CA ALA A 282 -2.61 -13.97 9.10
C ALA A 282 -2.25 -13.45 7.69
N PRO A 283 -1.48 -14.22 6.88
CA PRO A 283 -1.11 -13.77 5.54
C PRO A 283 -2.34 -13.62 4.64
N LEU A 284 -2.30 -12.67 3.71
CA LEU A 284 -3.44 -12.33 2.87
C LEU A 284 -3.20 -12.64 1.40
N ARG A 285 -4.11 -13.41 0.81
CA ARG A 285 -4.13 -13.68 -0.63
C ARG A 285 -5.27 -12.91 -1.27
N THR A 286 -4.95 -12.08 -2.25
CA THR A 286 -5.92 -11.31 -3.04
C THR A 286 -6.27 -12.07 -4.31
N GLN A 287 -7.56 -12.30 -4.54
CA GLN A 287 -8.07 -12.99 -5.72
C GLN A 287 -9.38 -12.37 -6.21
N ALA A 288 -9.66 -12.49 -7.49
CA ALA A 288 -10.95 -12.09 -8.04
C ALA A 288 -12.00 -13.10 -7.61
N LEU A 289 -13.20 -12.63 -7.22
CA LEU A 289 -14.29 -13.51 -6.80
C LEU A 289 -14.78 -14.41 -7.95
N TRP A 290 -14.66 -13.94 -9.18
CA TRP A 290 -14.89 -14.66 -10.43
C TRP A 290 -13.96 -14.06 -11.52
N PRO A 291 -13.77 -14.70 -12.69
CA PRO A 291 -12.95 -14.13 -13.77
C PRO A 291 -13.44 -12.73 -14.16
N GLY A 292 -12.56 -11.72 -14.01
CA GLY A 292 -12.89 -10.31 -14.26
C GLY A 292 -13.70 -9.61 -13.15
N GLY A 293 -14.01 -10.30 -12.04
CA GLY A 293 -14.72 -9.74 -10.90
C GLY A 293 -13.85 -8.91 -9.94
N PRO A 294 -14.46 -8.31 -8.91
CA PRO A 294 -13.75 -7.50 -7.94
C PRO A 294 -12.75 -8.34 -7.15
N LEU A 295 -11.63 -7.71 -6.82
CA LEU A 295 -10.56 -8.34 -6.06
C LEU A 295 -10.88 -8.30 -4.57
N ARG A 296 -10.67 -9.42 -3.90
CA ARG A 296 -10.91 -9.57 -2.47
C ARG A 296 -9.74 -10.31 -1.83
N SER A 297 -9.31 -9.84 -0.66
CA SER A 297 -8.31 -10.52 0.15
C SER A 297 -8.95 -11.48 1.14
N ARG A 298 -8.31 -12.61 1.38
CA ARG A 298 -8.68 -13.55 2.45
C ARG A 298 -7.44 -14.08 3.14
N ALA A 299 -7.57 -14.43 4.41
CA ALA A 299 -6.53 -15.13 5.16
C ALA A 299 -6.21 -16.45 4.43
N SER A 300 -4.93 -16.67 4.16
CA SER A 300 -4.46 -17.86 3.47
C SER A 300 -2.99 -18.10 3.83
N PRO A 301 -2.58 -19.34 4.13
CA PRO A 301 -1.17 -19.68 4.30
C PRO A 301 -0.33 -19.36 3.05
N LYS A 302 -0.94 -19.33 1.87
CA LYS A 302 -0.31 -18.96 0.58
C LYS A 302 -0.45 -17.46 0.26
N GLY A 303 -0.80 -16.65 1.26
CA GLY A 303 -0.95 -15.20 1.14
C GLY A 303 0.37 -14.45 1.35
N ARG A 304 0.40 -13.17 1.00
CA ARG A 304 1.54 -12.29 1.35
C ARG A 304 1.46 -11.95 2.84
N PRO A 305 2.61 -11.87 3.55
CA PRO A 305 2.63 -11.42 4.94
C PRO A 305 1.91 -10.09 5.13
N ALA A 306 1.08 -10.02 6.17
CA ALA A 306 0.26 -8.88 6.52
C ALA A 306 0.25 -8.71 8.04
N ARG A 307 0.43 -7.49 8.54
CA ARG A 307 0.52 -7.19 9.98
C ARG A 307 -0.36 -5.99 10.32
N THR A 308 -1.38 -6.25 11.14
CA THR A 308 -2.38 -5.26 11.58
C THR A 308 -2.41 -5.26 13.11
N GLU A 309 -1.92 -4.18 13.73
CA GLU A 309 -2.04 -3.99 15.17
C GLU A 309 -3.37 -3.28 15.45
N LEU A 310 -4.13 -3.76 16.43
CA LEU A 310 -5.42 -3.20 16.79
C LEU A 310 -5.62 -3.08 18.30
N ARG A 311 -6.49 -2.16 18.71
CA ARG A 311 -6.93 -1.99 20.09
C ARG A 311 -8.37 -1.48 20.08
N SER A 312 -9.27 -2.17 20.79
CA SER A 312 -10.61 -1.64 21.03
C SER A 312 -10.50 -0.40 21.93
N VAL A 313 -11.04 0.73 21.46
CA VAL A 313 -11.08 1.99 22.21
C VAL A 313 -12.41 2.15 22.97
N ALA A 314 -13.49 1.57 22.46
CA ALA A 314 -14.79 1.61 23.14
C ALA A 314 -15.66 0.43 22.73
N HIS A 315 -16.42 -0.11 23.67
CA HIS A 315 -17.50 -1.06 23.38
C HIS A 315 -18.83 -0.32 23.37
N LEU A 316 -19.58 -0.52 22.29
CA LEU A 316 -20.81 0.20 21.99
C LEU A 316 -21.95 -0.79 21.74
N SER A 317 -23.19 -0.33 21.85
CA SER A 317 -24.38 -1.12 21.54
C SER A 317 -25.44 -0.29 20.82
N HIS A 318 -26.13 -0.89 19.86
CA HIS A 318 -27.31 -0.29 19.22
C HIS A 318 -28.60 -0.69 19.96
N ALA A 319 -29.72 -0.03 19.64
CA ALA A 319 -31.01 -0.15 20.35
C ALA A 319 -31.56 -1.58 20.47
N GLU A 320 -31.12 -2.50 19.61
CA GLU A 320 -31.52 -3.93 19.61
C GLU A 320 -30.55 -4.84 20.39
N GLY A 321 -29.60 -4.28 21.14
CA GLY A 321 -28.62 -5.03 21.94
C GLY A 321 -27.42 -5.57 21.14
N THR A 322 -27.36 -5.31 19.84
CA THR A 322 -26.19 -5.65 19.01
C THR A 322 -24.96 -4.90 19.52
N SER A 323 -23.88 -5.63 19.78
CA SER A 323 -22.61 -5.06 20.27
C SER A 323 -21.68 -4.70 19.12
N PHE A 324 -20.91 -3.62 19.32
CA PHE A 324 -19.89 -3.13 18.41
C PHE A 324 -18.64 -2.73 19.18
N SER A 325 -17.52 -2.64 18.47
CA SER A 325 -16.27 -2.11 19.01
C SER A 325 -15.74 -1.02 18.10
N LEU A 326 -15.49 0.16 18.66
CA LEU A 326 -14.69 1.18 18.01
C LEU A 326 -13.22 0.81 18.20
N VAL A 327 -12.45 0.74 17.12
CA VAL A 327 -11.11 0.14 17.11
C VAL A 327 -10.12 1.08 16.47
N GLN A 328 -9.03 1.35 17.18
CA GLN A 328 -7.84 1.98 16.62
C GLN A 328 -6.97 0.91 15.99
N VAL A 329 -6.52 1.15 14.76
CA VAL A 329 -5.70 0.23 13.98
C VAL A 329 -4.40 0.90 13.56
N HIS A 330 -3.28 0.21 13.66
CA HIS A 330 -1.99 0.60 13.10
C HIS A 330 -1.55 -0.43 12.05
N LEU A 331 -1.24 0.06 10.84
CA LEU A 331 -0.84 -0.79 9.72
C LEU A 331 0.68 -0.81 9.56
N HIS A 332 1.27 -2.00 9.70
CA HIS A 332 2.69 -2.27 9.46
C HIS A 332 2.97 -2.73 8.02
N THR A 333 1.92 -3.17 7.31
CA THR A 333 1.92 -3.55 5.89
C THR A 333 0.78 -2.85 5.15
N GLY A 334 0.65 -3.03 3.83
CA GLY A 334 -0.41 -2.40 3.03
C GLY A 334 -0.96 -3.33 1.95
N ARG A 335 -1.58 -4.44 2.35
CA ARG A 335 -2.26 -5.33 1.40
C ARG A 335 -3.65 -4.81 1.06
N THR A 336 -4.15 -5.18 -0.12
CA THR A 336 -5.53 -4.89 -0.56
C THR A 336 -6.51 -5.36 0.53
N HIS A 337 -7.44 -4.49 0.94
CA HIS A 337 -8.46 -4.78 1.96
C HIS A 337 -7.92 -5.33 3.29
N GLN A 338 -6.68 -5.03 3.68
CA GLN A 338 -6.01 -5.72 4.79
C GLN A 338 -6.80 -5.67 6.10
N ILE A 339 -7.25 -4.49 6.52
CA ILE A 339 -8.01 -4.31 7.77
C ILE A 339 -9.32 -5.10 7.71
N ARG A 340 -10.04 -4.97 6.59
CA ARG A 340 -11.34 -5.61 6.33
C ARG A 340 -11.22 -7.14 6.37
N ALA A 341 -10.21 -7.70 5.70
CA ALA A 341 -9.97 -9.13 5.65
C ALA A 341 -9.53 -9.71 6.99
N HIS A 342 -8.65 -9.03 7.74
CA HIS A 342 -8.20 -9.48 9.06
C HIS A 342 -9.36 -9.52 10.06
N LEU A 343 -10.09 -8.40 10.18
CA LEU A 343 -11.17 -8.29 11.15
C LEU A 343 -12.34 -9.23 10.80
N SER A 344 -12.68 -9.40 9.52
CA SER A 344 -13.63 -10.42 9.08
C SER A 344 -13.16 -11.85 9.39
N GLY A 345 -11.88 -12.16 9.18
CA GLY A 345 -11.29 -13.46 9.50
C GLY A 345 -11.30 -13.79 11.00
N GLU A 346 -11.22 -12.77 11.86
CA GLU A 346 -11.37 -12.89 13.32
C GLU A 346 -12.83 -12.94 13.79
N GLY A 347 -13.81 -12.94 12.86
CA GLY A 347 -15.24 -12.95 13.20
C GLY A 347 -15.80 -11.58 13.60
N HIS A 348 -15.06 -10.51 13.37
CA HIS A 348 -15.43 -9.12 13.69
C HIS A 348 -15.46 -8.23 12.44
N PRO A 349 -16.29 -8.51 11.42
CA PRO A 349 -16.31 -7.72 10.20
C PRO A 349 -16.61 -6.24 10.48
N LEU A 350 -16.11 -5.35 9.61
CA LEU A 350 -16.36 -3.92 9.73
C LEU A 350 -17.83 -3.59 9.48
N VAL A 351 -18.36 -2.61 10.21
CA VAL A 351 -19.74 -2.15 10.04
C VAL A 351 -19.95 -1.62 8.62
N SER A 352 -21.05 -2.08 8.00
CA SER A 352 -21.46 -1.75 6.63
C SER A 352 -20.48 -2.20 5.54
N ASP A 353 -19.60 -3.16 5.86
CA ASP A 353 -18.75 -3.82 4.87
C ASP A 353 -19.50 -4.96 4.16
N THR A 354 -20.17 -4.61 3.06
CA THR A 354 -20.95 -5.55 2.25
C THR A 354 -20.10 -6.66 1.65
N ALA A 355 -18.81 -6.41 1.39
CA ALA A 355 -17.92 -7.41 0.82
C ALA A 355 -17.44 -8.41 1.87
N TYR A 356 -17.31 -8.02 3.14
CA TYR A 356 -16.70 -8.84 4.20
C TYR A 356 -17.65 -9.34 5.29
N GLY A 357 -18.97 -9.31 5.04
CA GLY A 357 -19.96 -9.86 5.96
C GLY A 357 -20.36 -8.91 7.09
N GLY A 358 -20.07 -7.62 6.94
CA GLY A 358 -20.50 -6.55 7.83
C GLY A 358 -21.90 -6.02 7.56
N ASN A 359 -22.68 -6.72 6.72
CA ASN A 359 -24.03 -6.29 6.32
C ASN A 359 -25.12 -6.90 7.21
N GLY A 360 -26.20 -6.15 7.43
CA GLY A 360 -27.33 -6.47 8.29
C GLY A 360 -27.66 -5.32 9.23
N LEU A 361 -28.79 -4.64 9.02
CA LEU A 361 -29.36 -3.54 9.83
C LEU A 361 -28.51 -2.26 10.03
N ALA A 362 -27.18 -2.34 10.01
CA ALA A 362 -26.31 -1.21 10.31
C ALA A 362 -26.29 -0.12 9.23
N GLN A 363 -26.61 -0.45 7.97
CA GLN A 363 -26.71 0.53 6.89
C GLN A 363 -27.79 1.61 7.12
N THR A 364 -28.75 1.36 8.03
CA THR A 364 -29.79 2.35 8.37
C THR A 364 -29.26 3.52 9.19
N TRP A 365 -28.12 3.37 9.88
CA TRP A 365 -27.49 4.41 10.71
C TRP A 365 -26.00 4.62 10.41
N CYS A 366 -25.40 3.77 9.56
CA CYS A 366 -24.05 3.88 9.04
C CYS A 366 -24.05 3.51 7.55
N GLU A 367 -24.29 4.47 6.68
CA GLU A 367 -24.60 4.24 5.26
C GLU A 367 -23.49 3.53 4.46
N ARG A 368 -22.22 3.74 4.84
CA ARG A 368 -21.05 3.18 4.17
C ARG A 368 -20.11 2.48 5.14
N LEU A 369 -19.06 1.88 4.58
CA LEU A 369 -17.95 1.27 5.31
C LEU A 369 -17.42 2.19 6.42
N PHE A 370 -17.50 1.75 7.67
CA PHE A 370 -16.87 2.46 8.79
C PHE A 370 -15.37 2.15 8.84
N LEU A 371 -14.62 2.78 7.94
CA LEU A 371 -13.16 2.76 7.91
C LEU A 371 -12.62 4.15 7.55
N HIS A 372 -11.70 4.63 8.37
CA HIS A 372 -11.17 5.98 8.27
C HIS A 372 -9.66 6.01 8.53
N ALA A 373 -8.87 6.49 7.57
CA ALA A 373 -7.43 6.73 7.70
C ALA A 373 -7.19 8.02 8.50
N SER A 374 -7.08 7.89 9.82
CA SER A 374 -7.05 9.03 10.74
C SER A 374 -5.68 9.67 10.91
N ARG A 375 -4.59 8.96 10.59
CA ARG A 375 -3.23 9.51 10.67
C ARG A 375 -2.29 8.90 9.63
N LEU A 376 -1.44 9.75 9.08
CA LEU A 376 -0.31 9.35 8.25
C LEU A 376 0.92 10.13 8.68
N ALA A 377 2.03 9.43 8.89
CA ALA A 377 3.32 10.06 9.15
C ALA A 377 4.46 9.41 8.35
N LEU A 378 5.27 10.25 7.70
CA LEU A 378 6.46 9.85 6.95
C LEU A 378 7.48 10.98 6.90
N ASP A 379 8.75 10.64 6.67
CA ASP A 379 9.85 11.59 6.53
C ASP A 379 10.76 11.16 5.38
N VAL A 380 10.95 12.04 4.41
CA VAL A 380 11.81 11.79 3.23
C VAL A 380 13.19 12.45 3.35
N GLY A 381 13.50 13.07 4.49
CA GLY A 381 14.75 13.78 4.76
C GLY A 381 14.58 15.29 5.03
N ASP A 382 13.39 15.83 4.77
CA ASP A 382 13.04 17.26 4.88
C ASP A 382 12.25 17.59 6.16
N GLY A 383 12.22 16.63 7.09
CA GLY A 383 11.45 16.64 8.31
C GLY A 383 10.10 15.94 8.16
N PRO A 384 9.48 15.55 9.28
CA PRO A 384 8.29 14.70 9.25
C PRO A 384 7.06 15.45 8.73
N LEU A 385 6.38 14.85 7.75
CA LEU A 385 4.97 15.12 7.50
C LEU A 385 4.17 14.19 8.41
N ASP A 386 3.54 14.72 9.45
CA ASP A 386 2.71 13.98 10.41
C ASP A 386 1.34 14.64 10.51
N VAL A 387 0.34 13.98 9.94
CA VAL A 387 -0.98 14.56 9.71
C VAL A 387 -2.04 13.69 10.33
N ARG A 388 -2.95 14.33 11.08
CA ARG A 388 -4.16 13.73 11.60
C ARG A 388 -5.36 14.40 10.95
N VAL A 389 -6.35 13.60 10.60
CA VAL A 389 -7.65 14.08 10.13
C VAL A 389 -8.73 13.52 11.03
N PRO A 390 -9.70 14.35 11.45
CA PRO A 390 -10.77 13.90 12.34
C PRO A 390 -11.70 12.94 11.60
N LEU A 391 -12.39 12.09 12.36
CA LEU A 391 -13.45 11.24 11.82
C LEU A 391 -14.50 12.10 11.11
N PRO A 392 -14.91 11.83 9.85
CA PRO A 392 -15.88 12.65 9.14
C PRO A 392 -17.28 12.62 9.77
N GLU A 393 -18.11 13.60 9.45
CA GLU A 393 -19.39 13.85 10.12
C GLU A 393 -20.37 12.67 10.01
N ASP A 394 -20.39 11.99 8.87
CA ASP A 394 -21.20 10.81 8.61
C ASP A 394 -20.86 9.67 9.60
N LEU A 395 -19.57 9.40 9.82
CA LEU A 395 -19.12 8.37 10.76
C LEU A 395 -19.23 8.84 12.22
N ARG A 396 -19.07 10.14 12.51
CA ARG A 396 -19.36 10.69 13.84
C ARG A 396 -20.83 10.51 14.21
N SER A 397 -21.73 10.80 13.28
CA SER A 397 -23.18 10.59 13.43
C SER A 397 -23.50 9.11 13.67
N ALA A 398 -22.87 8.20 12.93
CA ALA A 398 -23.02 6.75 13.13
C ALA A 398 -22.57 6.30 14.54
N VAL A 399 -21.48 6.85 15.08
CA VAL A 399 -21.08 6.58 16.47
C VAL A 399 -22.07 7.17 17.47
N GLY A 400 -22.60 8.37 17.19
CA GLY A 400 -23.60 9.04 18.02
C GLY A 400 -24.93 8.27 18.17
N ALA A 401 -25.25 7.41 17.19
CA ALA A 401 -26.41 6.52 17.25
C ALA A 401 -26.21 5.33 18.21
N LEU A 402 -25.02 5.14 18.79
CA LEU A 402 -24.67 4.01 19.64
C LEU A 402 -24.53 4.41 21.11
N ALA A 403 -24.94 3.51 22.01
CA ALA A 403 -24.74 3.67 23.44
C ALA A 403 -23.41 3.05 23.88
N ALA A 404 -22.59 3.80 24.60
CA ALA A 404 -21.37 3.26 25.22
C ALA A 404 -21.69 2.31 26.38
N ALA A 405 -20.98 1.18 26.46
CA ALA A 405 -21.21 0.15 27.49
C ALA A 405 -20.87 0.61 28.92
N GLY A 406 -20.18 1.73 29.09
CA GLY A 406 -19.84 2.30 30.40
C GLY A 406 -19.06 3.63 30.31
N PRO A 407 -18.74 4.25 31.46
CA PRO A 407 -18.07 5.56 31.52
C PRO A 407 -16.69 5.58 30.85
N GLU A 408 -15.91 4.50 30.99
CA GLU A 408 -14.59 4.38 30.36
C GLU A 408 -14.69 4.34 28.83
N SER A 409 -15.59 3.51 28.29
CA SER A 409 -15.87 3.47 26.85
C SER A 409 -16.35 4.83 26.34
N ARG A 410 -17.18 5.54 27.11
CA ARG A 410 -17.62 6.91 26.74
C ARG A 410 -16.46 7.89 26.69
N ALA A 411 -15.58 7.88 27.69
CA ALA A 411 -14.42 8.78 27.75
C ALA A 411 -13.43 8.53 26.61
N LEU A 412 -13.08 7.25 26.37
CA LEU A 412 -12.17 6.86 25.30
C LEU A 412 -12.75 7.11 23.90
N MET A 413 -14.06 6.91 23.73
CA MET A 413 -14.77 7.29 22.51
C MET A 413 -14.65 8.79 22.26
N MET A 414 -15.00 9.64 23.24
CA MET A 414 -14.92 11.10 23.09
C MET A 414 -13.49 11.57 22.78
N TYR A 415 -12.49 11.01 23.44
CA TYR A 415 -11.08 11.30 23.14
C TYR A 415 -10.70 10.92 21.70
N SER A 416 -11.14 9.75 21.23
CA SER A 416 -10.84 9.27 19.88
C SER A 416 -11.56 10.03 18.77
N LEU A 417 -12.70 10.66 19.08
CA LEU A 417 -13.45 11.52 18.15
C LEU A 417 -12.88 12.95 18.08
N ALA A 418 -12.16 13.39 19.11
CA ALA A 418 -11.58 14.72 19.20
C ALA A 418 -10.11 14.81 18.71
N ALA A 419 -9.45 13.66 18.50
CA ALA A 419 -8.04 13.52 18.13
C ALA A 419 -7.85 13.16 16.65
#